data_AF-A0A554L742-F1
#
_entry.id   AF-A0A554L742-F1
#
_cell.length_a   1.000
_cell.length_b   1.000
_cell.length_c   1.000
_cell.angle_alpha   90.00
_cell.angle_beta   90.00
_cell.angle_gamma   90.00
#
_symmetry.space_group_name_H-M   'P 1'
#
loop_
_entity.id
_entity.type
_entity.pdbx_description
1 polymer ?
#
loop_
_entity_poly.entity_id
_entity_poly.type
_entity_poly.pdbx_seq_one_letter_code
_entity_poly.pdbx_strand_id
1 'polypeptide(L)'
;MFVLEGNSAPYLQYTYARTESVIAKSRLSDDQISDGQTLRSDKSGNLKPGNLASEELALLRWIYRFPEVVEEAALNFAPNTVCTYLFELAQRYNTFYAKHRILADSAQNTASSFRLALTQATGIILKTGLHLLGIEAPSKM
;
A
#
# COMPACT_ATOMS: atom_id res chain seq x y z
N MET A 1 25.97 4.17 0.89
CA MET A 1 25.94 3.03 1.82
C MET A 1 24.70 2.20 1.48
N PHE A 2 24.85 1.04 0.82
CA PHE A 2 23.72 0.19 0.43
C PHE A 2 23.33 -0.70 1.61
N VAL A 3 22.33 -0.27 2.38
CA VAL A 3 21.74 -1.10 3.45
C VAL A 3 20.34 -1.49 3.01
N LEU A 4 20.14 -2.79 2.84
CA LEU A 4 18.85 -3.38 2.42
C LEU A 4 17.84 -3.47 3.58
N GLU A 5 18.27 -3.11 4.78
CA GLU A 5 17.49 -3.16 6.02
C GLU A 5 17.46 -1.77 6.69
N GLY A 6 16.36 -1.45 7.37
CA GLY A 6 16.18 -0.18 8.06
C GLY A 6 15.63 0.96 7.17
N ASN A 7 15.79 2.20 7.63
CA ASN A 7 15.27 3.40 6.97
C ASN A 7 16.12 3.73 5.72
N SER A 8 15.88 3.01 4.62
CA SER A 8 16.62 3.14 3.38
C SER A 8 15.72 3.16 2.15
N ALA A 9 16.19 3.81 1.07
CA ALA A 9 15.46 3.84 -0.20
C ALA A 9 15.20 2.43 -0.78
N PRO A 10 16.17 1.48 -0.78
CA PRO A 10 15.90 0.12 -1.23
C PRO A 10 14.79 -0.59 -0.45
N TYR A 11 14.68 -0.35 0.87
CA TYR A 11 13.59 -0.92 1.68
C TYR A 11 12.21 -0.43 1.22
N LEU A 12 12.09 0.86 0.91
CA LEU A 12 10.86 1.46 0.40
C LEU A 12 10.52 0.93 -1.01
N GLN A 13 11.52 0.88 -1.90
CA GLN A 13 11.36 0.35 -3.26
C GLN A 13 10.95 -1.12 -3.25
N TYR A 14 11.54 -1.93 -2.37
CA TYR A 14 11.17 -3.34 -2.21
C TYR A 14 9.73 -3.49 -1.71
N THR A 15 9.33 -2.65 -0.76
CA THR A 15 7.94 -2.64 -0.28
C THR A 15 6.98 -2.24 -1.39
N TYR A 16 7.33 -1.25 -2.22
CA TYR A 16 6.57 -0.87 -3.41
C TYR A 16 6.47 -2.03 -4.43
N ALA A 17 7.57 -2.65 -4.82
CA ALA A 17 7.59 -3.79 -5.74
C ALA A 17 6.74 -4.98 -5.23
N ARG A 18 6.69 -5.19 -3.91
CA ARG A 18 5.79 -6.16 -3.28
C ARG A 18 4.32 -5.79 -3.48
N THR A 19 3.93 -4.53 -3.31
CA THR A 19 2.54 -4.10 -3.55
C THR A 19 2.14 -4.39 -5.00
N GLU A 20 2.98 -4.03 -5.97
CA GLU A 20 2.76 -4.30 -7.40
C GLU A 20 2.66 -5.80 -7.68
N SER A 21 3.51 -6.61 -7.06
CA SER A 21 3.48 -8.07 -7.20
C SER A 21 2.17 -8.69 -6.70
N VAL A 22 1.61 -8.16 -5.60
CA VAL A 22 0.31 -8.63 -5.07
C VAL A 22 -0.83 -8.25 -5.99
N ILE A 23 -0.84 -7.01 -6.50
CA ILE A 23 -1.85 -6.55 -7.47
C ILE A 23 -1.75 -7.33 -8.78
N ALA A 24 -0.54 -7.62 -9.27
CA ALA A 24 -0.34 -8.42 -10.47
C ALA A 24 -0.90 -9.84 -10.28
N LYS A 25 -0.65 -10.46 -9.12
CA LYS A 25 -1.19 -11.80 -8.79
C LYS A 25 -2.71 -11.80 -8.67
N SER A 26 -3.33 -10.73 -8.15
CA SER A 26 -4.80 -10.67 -8.07
C SER A 26 -5.43 -10.68 -9.45
N ARG A 27 -4.85 -9.94 -10.41
CA ARG A 27 -5.33 -9.90 -11.80
C ARG A 27 -5.19 -11.25 -12.51
N LEU A 28 -4.11 -11.98 -12.23
CA LEU A 28 -3.91 -13.33 -12.78
C LEU A 28 -4.91 -14.35 -12.21
N SER A 29 -5.33 -14.19 -10.96
CA SER A 29 -6.42 -14.99 -10.38
C SER A 29 -7.78 -14.62 -10.98
N ASP A 30 -7.97 -13.36 -11.34
CA ASP A 30 -9.18 -12.86 -12.02
C ASP A 30 -9.21 -13.18 -13.52
N ASP A 31 -8.08 -13.46 -14.18
CA ASP A 31 -7.97 -13.75 -15.64
C ASP A 31 -8.59 -15.10 -16.09
N GLN A 32 -9.27 -15.83 -15.20
CA GLN A 32 -10.32 -16.79 -15.60
C GLN A 32 -11.64 -16.08 -15.96
N ILE A 33 -11.71 -14.75 -15.80
CA ILE A 33 -12.85 -13.87 -16.04
C ILE A 33 -12.34 -12.60 -16.74
N SER A 34 -12.25 -12.71 -18.06
CA SER A 34 -12.13 -11.67 -19.11
C SER A 34 -12.15 -10.18 -18.72
N ASP A 35 -11.13 -9.49 -19.25
CA ASP A 35 -11.07 -8.12 -19.77
C ASP A 35 -11.33 -6.93 -18.83
N GLY A 36 -10.24 -6.21 -18.56
CA GLY A 36 -10.21 -4.75 -18.72
C GLY A 36 -10.91 -3.91 -17.66
N GLN A 37 -11.36 -4.48 -16.55
CA GLN A 37 -11.88 -3.69 -15.45
C GLN A 37 -10.72 -3.17 -14.59
N THR A 38 -10.42 -1.88 -14.74
CA THR A 38 -10.00 -1.06 -13.59
C THR A 38 -10.91 -1.49 -12.44
N LEU A 39 -10.35 -2.10 -11.38
CA LEU A 39 -11.11 -2.59 -10.22
C LEU A 39 -12.05 -1.48 -9.76
N ARG A 40 -13.27 -1.47 -10.31
CA ARG A 40 -14.31 -0.57 -9.89
C ARG A 40 -14.63 -1.10 -8.51
N SER A 41 -14.65 -0.18 -7.55
CA SER A 41 -15.15 -0.42 -6.20
C SER A 41 -16.60 -0.89 -6.34
N ASP A 42 -16.78 -2.18 -6.60
CA ASP A 42 -18.08 -2.82 -6.63
C ASP A 42 -18.56 -2.80 -5.20
N LYS A 43 -19.45 -1.84 -4.95
CA LYS A 43 -20.25 -1.64 -3.74
C LYS A 43 -19.62 -2.29 -2.52
N SER A 44 -18.71 -1.54 -1.88
CA SER A 44 -18.20 -1.78 -0.52
C SER A 44 -19.22 -2.59 0.28
N GLY A 45 -18.98 -3.89 0.38
CA GLY A 45 -19.90 -4.79 1.04
C GLY A 45 -19.86 -4.49 2.53
N ASN A 46 -20.72 -3.59 3.01
CA ASN A 46 -21.00 -3.28 4.42
C ASN A 46 -19.84 -3.58 5.39
N LEU A 47 -18.64 -3.04 5.13
CA LEU A 47 -17.52 -3.15 6.05
C LEU A 47 -17.78 -2.16 7.18
N LYS A 48 -18.47 -2.63 8.22
CA LYS A 48 -18.68 -1.85 9.44
C LYS A 48 -17.32 -1.70 10.15
N PRO A 49 -17.01 -0.53 10.74
CA PRO A 49 -15.75 -0.27 11.45
C PRO A 49 -15.38 -1.32 12.51
N GLY A 50 -16.35 -2.04 13.07
CA GLY A 50 -16.14 -3.10 14.07
C GLY A 50 -15.58 -4.42 13.55
N ASN A 51 -15.49 -4.62 12.22
CA ASN A 51 -15.03 -5.88 11.63
C ASN A 51 -13.58 -5.81 11.11
N LEU A 52 -12.90 -4.67 11.26
CA LEU A 52 -11.54 -4.47 10.79
C LEU A 52 -10.53 -5.01 11.79
N ALA A 53 -9.51 -5.70 11.30
CA ALA A 53 -8.35 -6.04 12.11
C ALA A 53 -7.60 -4.78 12.55
N SER A 54 -6.89 -4.86 13.68
CA SER A 54 -6.13 -3.73 14.22
C SER A 54 -5.08 -3.21 13.23
N GLU A 55 -4.45 -4.09 12.44
CA GLU A 55 -3.46 -3.70 11.43
C GLU A 55 -4.10 -3.05 10.20
N GLU A 56 -5.28 -3.50 9.77
CA GLU A 56 -6.03 -2.88 8.67
C GLU A 56 -6.43 -1.45 9.04
N LEU A 57 -6.97 -1.27 10.24
CA LEU A 57 -7.35 0.04 10.77
C LEU A 57 -6.12 0.96 10.95
N ALA A 58 -5.00 0.42 11.43
CA ALA A 58 -3.76 1.15 11.56
C ALA A 58 -3.21 1.62 10.20
N LEU A 59 -3.21 0.74 9.20
CA LEU A 59 -2.76 1.08 7.85
C LEU A 59 -3.69 2.12 7.20
N LEU A 60 -5.02 1.98 7.34
CA LEU A 60 -6.00 2.92 6.80
C LEU A 60 -5.81 4.34 7.36
N ARG A 61 -5.59 4.48 8.68
CA ARG A 61 -5.30 5.78 9.29
C ARG A 61 -4.03 6.42 8.73
N TRP A 62 -3.01 5.61 8.46
CA TRP A 62 -1.77 6.10 7.89
C TRP A 62 -1.94 6.56 6.45
N ILE A 63 -2.66 5.79 5.63
CA ILE A 63 -3.02 6.16 4.26
C ILE A 63 -3.74 7.52 4.25
N TYR A 64 -4.71 7.73 5.15
CA TYR A 64 -5.46 8.99 5.25
C TYR A 64 -4.57 10.21 5.53
N ARG A 65 -3.52 10.04 6.35
CA ARG A 65 -2.64 11.15 6.79
C ARG A 65 -1.64 11.62 5.73
N PHE A 66 -1.49 10.93 4.60
CA PHE A 66 -0.45 11.27 3.62
C PHE A 66 -0.53 12.73 3.11
N PRO A 67 -1.70 13.28 2.74
CA PRO A 67 -1.77 14.66 2.23
C PRO A 67 -1.34 15.69 3.27
N GLU A 68 -1.77 15.51 4.53
CA GLU A 68 -1.40 16.38 5.65
C GLU A 68 0.12 16.39 5.88
N VAL A 69 0.76 15.22 5.78
CA VAL A 69 2.22 15.09 5.92
C VAL A 69 2.96 15.80 4.78
N VAL A 70 2.46 15.70 3.55
CA VAL A 70 3.06 16.39 2.39
C VAL A 70 2.92 17.91 2.54
N GLU A 71 1.76 18.39 2.98
CA GLU A 71 1.51 19.81 3.25
C GLU A 71 2.43 20.32 4.36
N GLU A 72 2.52 19.61 5.48
CA GLU A 72 3.41 19.97 6.59
C GLU A 72 4.89 20.02 6.16
N ALA A 73 5.33 19.03 5.37
CA ALA A 73 6.70 19.00 4.85
C ALA A 73 6.98 20.18 3.91
N ALA A 74 6.01 20.58 3.09
CA ALA A 74 6.13 21.71 2.19
C ALA A 74 6.17 23.05 2.95
N LEU A 75 5.27 23.26 3.90
CA LEU A 75 5.20 24.48 4.71
C LEU A 75 6.47 24.72 5.54
N ASN A 76 7.05 23.64 6.08
CA ASN A 76 8.22 23.70 6.95
C ASN A 76 9.56 23.50 6.22
N PHE A 77 9.56 23.33 4.89
CA PHE A 77 10.74 22.97 4.11
C PHE A 77 11.47 21.74 4.66
N ALA A 78 10.71 20.74 5.13
CA ALA A 78 11.20 19.58 5.86
C ALA A 78 10.92 18.26 5.09
N PRO A 79 11.67 17.96 4.00
CA PRO A 79 11.45 16.76 3.19
C PRO A 79 11.67 15.45 3.95
N ASN A 80 12.48 15.48 5.01
CA ASN A 80 12.71 14.34 5.91
C ASN A 80 11.41 13.84 6.57
N THR A 81 10.40 14.70 6.74
CA THR A 81 9.08 14.29 7.27
C THR A 81 8.40 13.28 6.35
N VAL A 82 8.51 13.48 5.02
CA VAL A 82 8.00 12.52 4.03
C VAL A 82 8.79 11.21 4.10
N CYS A 83 10.12 11.26 4.21
CA CYS A 83 10.95 10.06 4.34
C CYS A 83 10.54 9.20 5.54
N THR A 84 10.41 9.81 6.72
CA THR A 84 9.99 9.13 7.95
C THR A 84 8.60 8.54 7.79
N TYR A 85 7.66 9.29 7.22
CA TYR A 85 6.31 8.81 6.99
C TYR A 85 6.26 7.60 6.06
N LEU A 86 6.99 7.62 4.93
CA LEU A 86 7.01 6.50 3.98
C LEU A 86 7.62 5.24 4.60
N PHE A 87 8.68 5.40 5.40
CA PHE A 87 9.28 4.29 6.12
C PHE A 87 8.31 3.66 7.11
N GLU A 88 7.62 4.48 7.88
CA GLU A 88 6.61 4.07 8.83
C GLU A 88 5.37 3.44 8.19
N LEU A 89 4.94 3.94 7.03
CA LEU A 89 3.88 3.33 6.21
C LEU A 89 4.31 1.95 5.71
N ALA A 90 5.53 1.83 5.19
CA ALA A 90 6.09 0.57 4.68
C ALA A 90 6.18 -0.49 5.79
N GLN A 91 6.62 -0.12 7.00
CA GLN A 91 6.66 -1.03 8.15
C GLN A 91 5.27 -1.56 8.52
N ARG A 92 4.25 -0.68 8.54
CA ARG A 92 2.87 -1.06 8.84
C ARG A 92 2.28 -1.96 7.77
N TYR A 93 2.53 -1.64 6.50
CA TYR A 93 2.12 -2.49 5.39
C TYR A 93 2.77 -3.88 5.47
N ASN A 94 4.08 -3.96 5.74
CA ASN A 94 4.78 -5.22 5.85
C ASN A 94 4.25 -6.07 7.02
N THR A 95 3.89 -5.44 8.14
CA THR A 95 3.22 -6.11 9.27
C THR A 95 1.84 -6.62 8.89
N PHE A 96 1.04 -5.80 8.20
CA PHE A 96 -0.27 -6.17 7.68
C PHE A 96 -0.17 -7.35 6.71
N TYR A 97 0.75 -7.30 5.74
CA TYR A 97 1.01 -8.35 4.76
C TYR A 97 1.40 -9.68 5.40
N ALA A 98 2.21 -9.64 6.46
CA ALA A 98 2.65 -10.84 7.19
C ALA A 98 1.52 -11.49 7.98
N LYS A 99 0.57 -10.70 8.50
CA LYS A 99 -0.52 -11.19 9.36
C LYS A 99 -1.79 -11.57 8.62
N HIS A 100 -2.07 -10.92 7.49
CA HIS A 100 -3.34 -11.03 6.79
C HIS A 100 -3.14 -11.58 5.39
N ARG A 101 -3.78 -12.71 5.08
CA ARG A 101 -3.83 -13.21 3.70
C ARG A 101 -4.68 -12.23 2.87
N ILE A 102 -4.06 -11.66 1.83
CA ILE A 102 -4.69 -10.66 0.95
C ILE A 102 -5.51 -11.33 -0.15
N LEU A 103 -4.95 -12.33 -0.83
CA LEU A 103 -5.63 -13.08 -1.89
C LEU A 103 -6.26 -14.34 -1.30
N ALA A 104 -7.58 -14.42 -1.29
CA ALA A 104 -8.32 -15.62 -0.90
C ALA A 104 -8.65 -16.50 -2.13
N ASP A 105 -8.83 -17.79 -1.92
CA ASP A 105 -9.11 -18.75 -2.99
C ASP A 105 -10.56 -18.64 -3.53
N SER A 106 -11.41 -17.81 -2.92
CA SER A 106 -12.76 -17.54 -3.40
C SER A 106 -13.01 -16.05 -3.68
N ALA A 107 -13.53 -15.76 -4.87
CA ALA A 107 -13.82 -14.41 -5.36
C ALA A 107 -14.91 -13.66 -4.56
N GLN A 108 -15.66 -14.35 -3.70
CA GLN A 108 -16.71 -13.75 -2.86
C GLN A 108 -16.23 -13.18 -1.52
N ASN A 109 -14.93 -13.19 -1.22
CA ASN A 109 -14.45 -12.73 0.08
C ASN A 109 -14.28 -11.19 0.15
N THR A 110 -15.26 -10.49 0.70
CA THR A 110 -15.23 -9.02 0.91
C THR A 110 -14.03 -8.52 1.72
N ALA A 111 -13.45 -9.34 2.61
CA ALA A 111 -12.23 -8.98 3.32
C ALA A 111 -11.01 -9.00 2.38
N SER A 112 -10.99 -9.90 1.41
CA SER A 112 -9.92 -10.00 0.40
C SER A 112 -9.93 -8.77 -0.52
N SER A 113 -11.10 -8.32 -0.98
CA SER A 113 -11.22 -7.12 -1.83
C SER A 113 -10.81 -5.84 -1.09
N PHE A 114 -11.18 -5.69 0.19
CA PHE A 114 -10.74 -4.55 1.00
C PHE A 114 -9.23 -4.54 1.24
N ARG A 115 -8.65 -5.69 1.57
CA ARG A 115 -7.20 -5.84 1.76
C ARG A 115 -6.44 -5.53 0.48
N LEU A 116 -6.97 -5.93 -0.67
CA LEU A 116 -6.40 -5.58 -1.96
C LEU A 116 -6.44 -4.07 -2.21
N ALA A 117 -7.54 -3.41 -1.86
CA ALA A 117 -7.65 -1.95 -1.95
C ALA A 117 -6.64 -1.23 -1.03
N LEU A 118 -6.43 -1.72 0.20
CA LEU A 118 -5.38 -1.21 1.10
C LEU A 118 -3.98 -1.38 0.50
N THR A 119 -3.70 -2.54 -0.11
CA THR A 119 -2.43 -2.77 -0.82
C THR A 119 -2.24 -1.81 -1.98
N GLN A 120 -3.27 -1.59 -2.80
CA GLN A 120 -3.22 -0.67 -3.93
C GLN A 120 -2.98 0.78 -3.47
N ALA A 121 -3.72 1.24 -2.46
CA ALA A 121 -3.57 2.58 -1.89
C ALA A 121 -2.15 2.79 -1.31
N THR A 122 -1.61 1.78 -0.63
CA THR A 122 -0.23 1.81 -0.13
C THR A 122 0.78 1.94 -1.26
N GLY A 123 0.64 1.16 -2.34
CA GLY A 123 1.52 1.24 -3.50
C GLY A 123 1.50 2.61 -4.17
N ILE A 124 0.32 3.22 -4.32
CA ILE A 124 0.16 4.58 -4.86
C ILE A 124 0.89 5.61 -4.01
N ILE A 125 0.74 5.55 -2.67
CA ILE A 125 1.40 6.48 -1.76
C ILE A 125 2.91 6.30 -1.79
N LEU A 126 3.41 5.06 -1.76
CA LEU A 126 4.86 4.80 -1.86
C LEU A 126 5.44 5.35 -3.15
N LYS A 127 4.78 5.10 -4.30
CA LYS A 127 5.22 5.63 -5.60
C LYS A 127 5.21 7.16 -5.62
N THR A 128 4.14 7.78 -5.11
CA THR A 128 3.99 9.24 -5.10
C THR A 128 5.02 9.88 -4.17
N GLY A 129 5.19 9.36 -2.96
CA GLY A 129 6.16 9.87 -2.00
C GLY A 129 7.61 9.70 -2.46
N LEU A 130 7.97 8.54 -3.04
CA LEU A 130 9.30 8.34 -3.63
C LEU A 130 9.54 9.33 -4.79
N HIS A 131 8.54 9.57 -5.63
CA HIS A 131 8.63 10.55 -6.70
C HIS A 131 8.85 11.98 -6.17
N LEU A 132 8.16 12.40 -5.11
CA LEU A 132 8.39 13.69 -4.45
C LEU A 132 9.82 13.84 -3.92
N LEU A 133 10.45 12.73 -3.52
CA LEU A 133 11.84 12.68 -3.05
C LEU A 133 12.86 12.54 -4.19
N GLY A 134 12.43 12.47 -5.45
CA GLY A 134 13.32 12.25 -6.60
C GLY A 134 13.89 10.83 -6.68
N ILE A 135 13.22 9.85 -6.08
CA ILE A 135 13.63 8.45 -6.04
C ILE A 135 12.74 7.64 -6.99
N GLU A 136 13.35 6.81 -7.84
CA GLU A 136 12.61 5.90 -8.71
C GLU A 136 11.95 4.77 -7.90
N ALA A 137 10.76 4.35 -8.33
CA ALA A 137 10.01 3.26 -7.74
C ALA A 137 9.88 2.12 -8.77
N PRO A 138 10.84 1.17 -8.84
CA PRO A 138 10.78 0.06 -9.78
C PRO A 138 9.66 -0.90 -9.38
N SER A 139 8.79 -1.26 -10.32
CA SER A 139 7.66 -2.16 -10.08
C SER A 139 8.06 -3.62 -9.90
N LYS A 140 9.34 -3.95 -10.15
CA LYS A 140 9.95 -5.27 -9.95
C LYS A 140 11.35 -5.06 -9.37
N MET A 141 11.66 -5.76 -8.30
CA MET A 141 12.98 -5.83 -7.65
C MET A 141 13.30 -7.28 -7.31
#